data_AF-A0A0Q8W7V2-F1
#
_entry.id   AF-A0A0Q8W7V2-F1
#
_cell.length_a   1.000
_cell.length_b   1.000
_cell.length_c   1.000
_cell.angle_alpha   90.00
_cell.angle_beta   90.00
_cell.angle_gamma   90.00
#
_symmetry.space_group_name_H-M   'P 1'
#
loop_
_entity.id
_entity.type
_entity.pdbx_description
1 polymer ?
#
loop_
_entity_poly.entity_id
_entity_poly.type
_entity_poly.pdbx_seq_one_letter_code
_entity_poly.pdbx_strand_id
1 'polypeptide(L)'
;MRLHTAAELADRSGVVRALGRGEDPDAVDAHGWTALHRAAAASEASAEAATVVIEALVDAGATVDLLTADGRTALYLAAEFSPSIGPLEALIAAGANPDVSDEYGNHITENADAAVVVEYLAELTGRAVPATVQPVRFERRLTPAEWKAAERQIAAIFEQLEDRGYVTAADAGTTQSDGFDDCTAIVHARGLGATEIVGFCFYTRQDSSRARATGHLDLAFWGAPDGGAAVMLEAGHGVVAACAEAGFDVEWDGSLSSRPSINLLPAS
;
A
#
# COMPACT_ATOMS: atom_id res chain seq x y z
N MET A 1 -10.20 16.51 25.69
CA MET A 1 -9.71 15.88 24.46
C MET A 1 -8.35 16.46 24.13
N ARG A 2 -7.38 15.59 23.83
CA ARG A 2 -6.01 15.94 23.42
C ARG A 2 -6.03 16.48 21.99
N LEU A 3 -5.01 17.25 21.62
CA LEU A 3 -4.88 17.83 20.29
C LEU A 3 -4.95 16.77 19.17
N HIS A 4 -4.17 15.69 19.26
CA HIS A 4 -4.12 14.61 18.25
C HIS A 4 -5.46 13.93 18.02
N THR A 5 -6.17 13.56 19.10
CA THR A 5 -7.50 12.94 19.00
C THR A 5 -8.52 13.90 18.40
N ALA A 6 -8.43 15.19 18.71
CA ALA A 6 -9.32 16.18 18.11
C ALA A 6 -9.06 16.32 16.61
N ALA A 7 -7.79 16.27 16.20
CA ALA A 7 -7.38 16.35 14.81
C ALA A 7 -7.84 15.12 14.00
N GLU A 8 -7.62 13.92 14.52
CA GLU A 8 -8.05 12.64 13.92
C GLU A 8 -9.57 12.57 13.70
N LEU A 9 -10.35 13.12 14.63
CA LEU A 9 -11.82 13.16 14.54
C LEU A 9 -12.37 14.35 13.74
N ALA A 10 -11.49 15.14 13.11
CA ALA A 10 -11.83 16.40 12.46
C ALA A 10 -12.65 17.38 13.35
N ASP A 11 -12.46 17.33 14.67
CA ASP A 11 -13.10 18.23 15.62
C ASP A 11 -12.30 19.53 15.76
N ARG A 12 -12.59 20.47 14.87
CA ARG A 12 -12.04 21.84 14.90
C ARG A 12 -12.20 22.52 16.27
N SER A 13 -13.35 22.34 16.93
CA SER A 13 -13.59 22.98 18.24
C SER A 13 -12.71 22.38 19.34
N GLY A 14 -12.46 21.07 19.26
CA GLY A 14 -11.50 20.35 20.08
C GLY A 14 -10.08 20.84 19.87
N VAL A 15 -9.67 20.99 18.60
CA VAL A 15 -8.34 21.49 18.20
C VAL A 15 -8.09 22.90 18.72
N VAL A 16 -8.98 23.85 18.42
CA VAL A 16 -8.88 25.24 18.90
C VAL A 16 -8.78 25.30 20.43
N ARG A 17 -9.56 24.46 21.14
CA ARG A 17 -9.53 24.42 22.60
C ARG A 17 -8.22 23.83 23.14
N ALA A 18 -7.64 22.84 22.46
CA ALA A 18 -6.36 22.23 22.85
C ALA A 18 -5.20 23.22 22.66
N LEU A 19 -5.13 23.86 21.50
CA LEU A 19 -4.15 24.91 21.21
C LEU A 19 -4.31 26.11 22.16
N GLY A 20 -5.55 26.51 22.47
CA GLY A 20 -5.82 27.57 23.46
C GLY A 20 -5.39 27.25 24.90
N ARG A 21 -5.10 25.97 25.22
CA ARG A 21 -4.47 25.57 26.49
C ARG A 21 -2.94 25.57 26.43
N GLY A 22 -2.35 25.92 25.29
CA GLY A 22 -0.91 25.90 25.07
C GLY A 22 -0.35 24.51 24.74
N GLU A 23 -1.18 23.59 24.22
CA GLU A 23 -0.64 22.38 23.59
C GLU A 23 0.18 22.79 22.36
N ASP A 24 1.39 22.24 22.24
CA ASP A 24 2.30 22.50 21.13
C ASP A 24 1.73 21.85 19.84
N PRO A 25 1.50 22.62 18.75
CA PRO A 25 0.98 22.08 17.49
C PRO A 25 1.88 21.01 16.86
N ASP A 26 3.19 21.04 17.14
CA ASP A 26 4.19 20.11 16.59
C ASP A 26 4.51 18.96 17.54
N ALA A 27 3.84 18.88 18.71
CA ALA A 27 3.99 17.74 19.59
C ALA A 27 3.59 16.45 18.86
N VAL A 28 4.37 15.39 19.06
CA VAL A 28 4.09 14.07 18.52
C VAL A 28 3.35 13.20 19.52
N ASP A 29 2.46 12.33 19.05
CA ASP A 29 1.83 11.31 19.88
C ASP A 29 2.70 10.04 20.00
N ALA A 30 2.11 8.97 20.57
CA ALA A 30 2.81 7.71 20.81
C ALA A 30 3.33 7.00 19.54
N HIS A 31 2.84 7.37 18.36
CA HIS A 31 3.30 6.82 17.08
C HIS A 31 4.27 7.79 16.36
N GLY A 32 4.69 8.87 17.02
CA GLY A 32 5.56 9.87 16.41
C GLY A 32 4.83 10.81 15.43
N TRP A 33 3.49 10.89 15.48
CA TRP A 33 2.71 11.71 14.56
C TRP A 33 2.30 13.04 15.20
N THR A 34 2.39 14.12 14.44
CA THR A 34 1.85 15.44 14.84
C THR A 34 0.33 15.46 14.72
N ALA A 35 -0.29 16.51 15.25
CA ALA A 35 -1.71 16.73 15.04
C ALA A 35 -2.04 16.94 13.55
N LEU A 36 -1.14 17.55 12.79
CA LEU A 36 -1.32 17.77 11.35
C LEU A 36 -1.31 16.45 10.56
N HIS A 37 -0.43 15.49 10.91
CA HIS A 37 -0.46 14.13 10.35
C HIS A 37 -1.81 13.43 10.63
N ARG A 38 -2.33 13.53 11.85
CA ARG A 38 -3.62 12.92 12.22
C ARG A 38 -4.79 13.54 11.45
N ALA A 39 -4.81 14.85 11.27
CA ALA A 39 -5.84 15.53 10.48
C ALA A 39 -5.79 15.12 9.00
N ALA A 40 -4.59 15.00 8.44
CA ALA A 40 -4.40 14.60 7.04
C ALA A 40 -4.81 13.15 6.77
N ALA A 41 -4.61 12.24 7.73
CA ALA A 41 -4.97 10.83 7.64
C ALA A 41 -6.38 10.50 8.17
N ALA A 42 -7.24 11.51 8.40
CA ALA A 42 -8.57 11.32 8.98
C ALA A 42 -9.56 10.70 7.97
N SER A 43 -9.45 9.40 7.70
CA SER A 43 -10.22 8.68 6.67
C SER A 43 -11.73 8.63 6.96
N GLU A 44 -12.14 8.73 8.22
CA GLU A 44 -13.56 8.69 8.63
C GLU A 44 -14.24 10.07 8.58
N ALA A 45 -13.46 11.15 8.38
CA ALA A 45 -13.98 12.51 8.28
C ALA A 45 -14.25 12.90 6.82
N SER A 46 -15.18 13.82 6.60
CA SER A 46 -15.32 14.42 5.27
C SER A 46 -14.09 15.27 4.94
N ALA A 47 -13.74 15.36 3.67
CA ALA A 47 -12.59 16.15 3.23
C ALA A 47 -12.71 17.62 3.66
N GLU A 48 -13.93 18.18 3.68
CA GLU A 48 -14.18 19.55 4.15
C GLU A 48 -13.89 19.68 5.65
N ALA A 49 -14.30 18.70 6.47
CA ALA A 49 -14.04 18.72 7.90
C ALA A 49 -12.53 18.61 8.20
N ALA A 50 -11.83 17.72 7.49
CA ALA A 50 -10.38 17.59 7.58
C ALA A 50 -9.68 18.88 7.15
N THR A 51 -10.09 19.50 6.04
CA THR A 51 -9.55 20.78 5.54
C THR A 51 -9.63 21.87 6.60
N VAL A 52 -10.80 22.03 7.23
CA VAL A 52 -11.02 23.06 8.26
C VAL A 52 -10.14 22.83 9.51
N VAL A 53 -9.83 21.58 9.83
CA VAL A 53 -8.90 21.27 10.93
C VAL A 53 -7.46 21.52 10.54
N ILE A 54 -7.05 21.14 9.32
CA ILE A 54 -5.72 21.42 8.77
C ILE A 54 -5.46 22.93 8.79
N GLU A 55 -6.39 23.74 8.28
CA GLU A 55 -6.32 25.20 8.33
C GLU A 55 -6.14 25.71 9.76
N ALA A 56 -6.92 25.20 10.72
CA ALA A 56 -6.82 25.62 12.11
C ALA A 56 -5.46 25.27 12.77
N LEU A 57 -4.85 24.15 12.38
CA LEU A 57 -3.52 23.75 12.86
C LEU A 57 -2.42 24.61 12.23
N VAL A 58 -2.51 24.87 10.92
CA VAL A 58 -1.60 25.75 10.18
C VAL A 58 -1.67 27.18 10.73
N ASP A 59 -2.87 27.73 10.94
CA ASP A 59 -3.09 29.05 11.53
C ASP A 59 -2.48 29.18 12.93
N ALA A 60 -2.37 28.07 13.64
CA ALA A 60 -1.75 27.98 14.95
C ALA A 60 -0.22 27.79 14.91
N GLY A 61 0.37 27.74 13.72
CA GLY A 61 1.81 27.63 13.51
C GLY A 61 2.35 26.20 13.45
N ALA A 62 1.51 25.20 13.15
CA ALA A 62 1.99 23.85 12.90
C ALA A 62 2.98 23.82 11.72
N THR A 63 4.10 23.13 11.88
CA THR A 63 5.09 22.94 10.83
C THR A 63 4.58 21.94 9.80
N VAL A 64 4.45 22.37 8.54
CA VAL A 64 3.76 21.63 7.47
C VAL A 64 4.50 20.39 6.95
N ASP A 65 5.84 20.44 6.91
CA ASP A 65 6.70 19.41 6.30
C ASP A 65 7.44 18.54 7.33
N LEU A 66 6.91 18.43 8.56
CA LEU A 66 7.44 17.43 9.50
C LEU A 66 7.22 16.03 8.93
N LEU A 67 8.16 15.13 9.22
CA LEU A 67 8.13 13.74 8.75
C LEU A 67 7.62 12.81 9.83
N THR A 68 6.84 11.81 9.44
CA THR A 68 6.59 10.61 10.24
C THR A 68 7.85 9.73 10.30
N ALA A 69 7.80 8.65 11.07
CA ALA A 69 8.85 7.63 11.08
C ALA A 69 9.11 7.03 9.68
N ASP A 70 8.06 6.90 8.86
CA ASP A 70 8.13 6.34 7.50
C ASP A 70 8.51 7.39 6.44
N GLY A 71 9.00 8.57 6.85
CA GLY A 71 9.41 9.63 5.93
C GLY A 71 8.25 10.36 5.23
N ARG A 72 7.00 10.25 5.72
CA ARG A 72 5.82 10.87 5.09
C ARG A 72 5.50 12.23 5.71
N THR A 73 5.13 13.22 4.89
CA THR A 73 4.61 14.52 5.34
C THR A 73 3.10 14.49 5.56
N ALA A 74 2.52 15.54 6.15
CA ALA A 74 1.07 15.70 6.19
C ALA A 74 0.45 15.73 4.79
N LEU A 75 1.12 16.36 3.81
CA LEU A 75 0.64 16.39 2.42
C LEU A 75 0.63 14.99 1.81
N TYR A 76 1.67 14.20 2.07
CA TYR A 76 1.73 12.79 1.63
C TYR A 76 0.56 11.97 2.17
N LEU A 77 0.26 12.09 3.47
CA LEU A 77 -0.88 11.40 4.09
C LEU A 77 -2.22 11.90 3.54
N ALA A 78 -2.37 13.20 3.29
CA ALA A 78 -3.58 13.74 2.69
C ALA A 78 -3.82 13.18 1.28
N ALA A 79 -2.74 12.99 0.51
CA ALA A 79 -2.83 12.36 -0.80
C ALA A 79 -3.28 10.89 -0.73
N GLU A 80 -2.78 10.15 0.26
CA GLU A 80 -3.10 8.74 0.51
C GLU A 80 -4.57 8.53 0.93
N PHE A 81 -5.08 9.37 1.83
CA PHE A 81 -6.35 9.10 2.52
C PHE A 81 -7.52 10.00 2.09
N SER A 82 -7.27 11.10 1.39
CA SER A 82 -8.36 12.03 1.03
C SER A 82 -9.01 11.68 -0.30
N PRO A 83 -10.36 11.64 -0.37
CA PRO A 83 -11.07 11.45 -1.64
C PRO A 83 -11.11 12.72 -2.51
N SER A 84 -10.58 13.86 -2.05
CA SER A 84 -10.61 15.13 -2.77
C SER A 84 -9.38 16.00 -2.49
N ILE A 85 -9.24 17.08 -3.27
CA ILE A 85 -8.04 17.94 -3.23
C ILE A 85 -8.05 18.99 -2.12
N GLY A 86 -9.17 19.22 -1.41
CA GLY A 86 -9.30 20.30 -0.44
C GLY A 86 -8.23 20.29 0.67
N PRO A 87 -7.99 19.15 1.36
CA PRO A 87 -6.92 19.03 2.33
C PRO A 87 -5.53 19.30 1.77
N LEU A 88 -5.29 18.90 0.51
CA LEU A 88 -4.02 19.12 -0.17
C LEU A 88 -3.83 20.60 -0.52
N GLU A 89 -4.87 21.25 -1.05
CA GLU A 89 -4.86 22.67 -1.36
C GLU A 89 -4.55 23.51 -0.11
N ALA A 90 -5.13 23.16 1.03
CA ALA A 90 -4.85 23.85 2.30
C ALA A 90 -3.38 23.71 2.73
N LEU A 91 -2.80 22.51 2.62
CA LEU A 91 -1.39 22.26 2.95
C LEU A 91 -0.44 22.94 1.96
N ILE A 92 -0.74 22.91 0.67
CA ILE A 92 0.06 23.57 -0.38
C ILE A 92 -0.02 25.10 -0.23
N ALA A 93 -1.19 25.66 0.07
CA ALA A 93 -1.34 27.08 0.37
C ALA A 93 -0.54 27.50 1.61
N ALA A 94 -0.35 26.58 2.55
CA ALA A 94 0.51 26.73 3.72
C ALA A 94 2.01 26.54 3.44
N GLY A 95 2.39 26.19 2.20
CA GLY A 95 3.78 26.06 1.76
C GLY A 95 4.35 24.65 1.81
N ALA A 96 3.52 23.61 1.97
CA ALA A 96 3.97 22.23 1.90
C ALA A 96 4.61 21.89 0.54
N ASN A 97 5.71 21.13 0.53
CA ASN A 97 6.37 20.69 -0.70
C ASN A 97 5.58 19.54 -1.36
N PRO A 98 5.08 19.69 -2.61
CA PRO A 98 4.35 18.64 -3.32
C PRO A 98 5.24 17.61 -4.04
N ASP A 99 6.54 17.85 -4.20
CA ASP A 99 7.47 16.88 -4.81
C ASP A 99 8.25 16.18 -3.68
N VAL A 100 7.57 15.20 -3.06
CA VAL A 100 8.08 14.43 -1.92
C VAL A 100 7.92 12.93 -2.15
N SER A 101 8.81 12.17 -1.53
CA SER A 101 8.77 10.70 -1.48
C SER A 101 8.86 10.23 -0.03
N ASP A 102 8.27 9.06 0.24
CA ASP A 102 8.43 8.38 1.53
C ASP A 102 9.85 7.77 1.70
N GLU A 103 10.13 7.12 2.84
CA GLU A 103 11.44 6.51 3.10
C GLU A 103 11.81 5.38 2.10
N TYR A 104 10.82 4.81 1.41
CA TYR A 104 10.98 3.74 0.43
C TYR A 104 11.20 4.27 -0.99
N GLY A 105 11.10 5.59 -1.18
CA GLY A 105 11.26 6.26 -2.47
C GLY A 105 9.97 6.34 -3.29
N ASN A 106 8.82 5.96 -2.74
CA ASN A 106 7.53 6.11 -3.43
C ASN A 106 7.18 7.59 -3.48
N HIS A 107 7.01 8.14 -4.68
CA HIS A 107 6.60 9.53 -4.84
C HIS A 107 5.12 9.71 -4.45
N ILE A 108 4.76 10.87 -3.92
CA ILE A 108 3.39 11.18 -3.47
C ILE A 108 2.30 10.91 -4.52
N THR A 109 2.60 11.09 -5.81
CA THR A 109 1.64 10.80 -6.90
C THR A 109 1.32 9.32 -7.05
N GLU A 110 2.21 8.43 -6.61
CA GLU A 110 2.07 6.97 -6.72
C GLU A 110 1.19 6.39 -5.63
N ASN A 111 1.08 7.08 -4.49
CA ASN A 111 0.35 6.62 -3.31
C ASN A 111 -1.04 7.25 -3.17
N ALA A 112 -1.38 8.22 -4.02
CA ALA A 112 -2.68 8.87 -3.99
C ALA A 112 -3.79 7.91 -4.44
N ASP A 113 -4.79 7.67 -3.58
CA ASP A 113 -5.88 6.72 -3.86
C ASP A 113 -6.92 7.30 -4.83
N ALA A 114 -7.23 8.58 -4.69
CA ALA A 114 -8.25 9.24 -5.51
C ALA A 114 -7.67 9.76 -6.84
N ALA A 115 -8.29 9.39 -7.97
CA ALA A 115 -7.86 9.84 -9.30
C ALA A 115 -7.74 11.37 -9.42
N VAL A 116 -8.66 12.12 -8.82
CA VAL A 116 -8.62 13.60 -8.81
C VAL A 116 -7.39 14.14 -8.08
N VAL A 117 -6.92 13.44 -7.05
CA VAL A 117 -5.72 13.80 -6.29
C VAL A 117 -4.47 13.46 -7.10
N VAL A 118 -4.44 12.30 -7.74
CA VAL A 118 -3.34 11.89 -8.63
C VAL A 118 -3.16 12.91 -9.77
N GLU A 119 -4.25 13.28 -10.45
CA GLU A 119 -4.23 14.27 -11.54
C GLU A 119 -3.71 15.63 -11.06
N TYR A 120 -4.20 16.09 -9.90
CA TYR A 120 -3.79 17.35 -9.30
C TYR A 120 -2.30 17.39 -8.94
N LEU A 121 -1.79 16.33 -8.29
CA LEU A 121 -0.37 16.24 -7.93
C LEU A 121 0.53 16.06 -9.16
N ALA A 122 0.10 15.31 -10.16
CA ALA A 122 0.83 15.14 -11.41
C ALA A 122 0.99 16.49 -12.14
N GLU A 123 -0.08 17.29 -12.23
CA GLU A 123 -0.02 18.64 -12.79
C GLU A 123 0.95 19.53 -11.99
N LEU A 124 0.85 19.51 -10.66
CA LEU A 124 1.64 20.38 -9.78
C LEU A 124 3.14 20.05 -9.79
N THR A 125 3.48 18.76 -9.84
CA THR A 125 4.87 18.28 -9.80
C THR A 125 5.50 18.12 -11.19
N GLY A 126 4.70 18.19 -12.25
CA GLY A 126 5.14 17.86 -13.60
C GLY A 126 5.48 16.39 -13.80
N ARG A 127 5.14 15.52 -12.84
CA ARG A 127 5.27 14.07 -13.00
C ARG A 127 4.12 13.55 -13.85
N ALA A 128 4.39 12.52 -14.65
CA ALA A 128 3.33 11.83 -15.35
C ALA A 128 2.37 11.23 -14.32
N VAL A 129 1.06 11.36 -14.55
CA VAL A 129 0.05 10.55 -13.87
C VAL A 129 0.50 9.10 -14.00
N PRO A 130 0.76 8.37 -12.89
CA PRO A 130 1.06 6.95 -12.94
C PRO A 130 -0.01 6.31 -13.80
N ALA A 131 0.39 5.56 -14.83
CA ALA A 131 -0.58 4.84 -15.64
C ALA A 131 -1.43 4.03 -14.66
N THR A 132 -2.71 4.36 -14.54
CA THR A 132 -3.62 3.66 -13.64
C THR A 132 -3.44 2.18 -13.91
N VAL A 133 -2.97 1.42 -12.90
CA VAL A 133 -3.03 -0.04 -12.98
C VAL A 133 -4.48 -0.33 -13.29
N GLN A 134 -4.70 -0.89 -14.48
CA GLN A 134 -6.03 -0.96 -15.06
C GLN A 134 -6.99 -1.61 -14.06
N PRO A 135 -8.25 -1.17 -14.02
CA PRO A 135 -9.22 -1.74 -13.09
C PRO A 135 -9.23 -3.26 -13.24
N VAL A 136 -9.17 -3.96 -12.11
CA VAL A 136 -9.37 -5.41 -12.00
C VAL A 136 -10.50 -5.79 -12.95
N ARG A 137 -10.17 -6.49 -14.03
CA ARG A 137 -11.18 -6.92 -14.99
C ARG A 137 -12.01 -7.99 -14.30
N PHE A 138 -13.21 -7.60 -13.87
CA PHE A 138 -14.23 -8.53 -13.44
C PHE A 138 -14.72 -9.32 -14.66
N GLU A 139 -13.95 -10.33 -15.08
CA GLU A 139 -14.32 -11.14 -16.22
C GLU A 139 -15.51 -12.02 -15.85
N ARG A 140 -15.40 -12.83 -14.79
CA ARG A 140 -16.53 -13.52 -14.12
C ARG A 140 -16.08 -14.32 -12.90
N ARG A 141 -17.07 -14.71 -12.09
CA ARG A 141 -16.90 -15.69 -11.02
C ARG A 141 -16.46 -17.05 -11.57
N LEU A 142 -15.48 -17.67 -10.92
CA LEU A 142 -15.08 -19.06 -11.18
C LEU A 142 -16.12 -20.02 -10.61
N THR A 143 -16.43 -21.07 -11.38
CA THR A 143 -17.18 -22.22 -10.86
C THR A 143 -16.30 -23.02 -9.89
N PRO A 144 -16.88 -23.84 -9.00
CA PRO A 144 -16.10 -24.72 -8.12
C PRO A 144 -15.15 -25.66 -8.87
N ALA A 145 -15.52 -26.10 -10.08
CA ALA A 145 -14.68 -26.98 -10.90
C ALA A 145 -13.47 -26.22 -11.48
N GLU A 146 -13.69 -25.00 -11.95
CA GLU A 146 -12.61 -24.13 -12.47
C GLU A 146 -11.66 -23.73 -11.35
N TRP A 147 -12.18 -23.34 -10.17
CA TRP A 147 -11.34 -23.05 -9.01
C TRP A 147 -10.48 -24.27 -8.61
N LYS A 148 -11.07 -25.46 -8.56
CA LYS A 148 -10.31 -26.68 -8.24
C LYS A 148 -9.25 -27.00 -9.30
N ALA A 149 -9.46 -26.61 -10.56
CA ALA A 149 -8.45 -26.75 -11.61
C ALA A 149 -7.33 -25.74 -11.43
N ALA A 150 -7.68 -24.47 -11.18
CA ALA A 150 -6.75 -23.41 -10.87
C ALA A 150 -5.87 -23.74 -9.64
N GLU A 151 -6.44 -24.25 -8.55
CA GLU A 151 -5.69 -24.68 -7.35
C GLU A 151 -4.59 -25.68 -7.67
N ARG A 152 -4.83 -26.63 -8.60
CA ARG A 152 -3.81 -27.59 -9.01
C ARG A 152 -2.68 -26.94 -9.80
N GLN A 153 -3.01 -25.96 -10.64
CA GLN A 153 -2.02 -25.23 -11.42
C GLN A 153 -1.21 -24.27 -10.54
N ILE A 154 -1.86 -23.61 -9.58
CA ILE A 154 -1.20 -22.76 -8.57
C ILE A 154 -0.23 -23.59 -7.72
N ALA A 155 -0.65 -24.77 -7.26
CA ALA A 155 0.23 -25.68 -6.52
C ALA A 155 1.48 -26.07 -7.35
N ALA A 156 1.31 -26.32 -8.65
CA ALA A 156 2.43 -26.63 -9.55
C ALA A 156 3.39 -25.43 -9.74
N ILE A 157 2.88 -24.20 -9.78
CA ILE A 157 3.73 -22.99 -9.77
C ILE A 157 4.53 -22.94 -8.47
N PHE A 158 3.88 -23.21 -7.34
CA PHE A 158 4.52 -23.11 -6.03
C PHE A 158 5.63 -24.15 -5.87
N GLU A 159 5.39 -25.39 -6.30
CA GLU A 159 6.43 -26.44 -6.36
C GLU A 159 7.62 -25.99 -7.23
N GLN A 160 7.38 -25.41 -8.40
CA GLN A 160 8.46 -24.90 -9.27
C GLN A 160 9.24 -23.75 -8.64
N LEU A 161 8.55 -22.87 -7.91
CA LEU A 161 9.20 -21.77 -7.18
C LEU A 161 10.04 -22.31 -6.02
N GLU A 162 9.55 -23.31 -5.29
CA GLU A 162 10.31 -23.98 -4.23
C GLU A 162 11.59 -24.63 -4.77
N ASP A 163 11.53 -25.28 -5.94
CA ASP A 163 12.71 -25.84 -6.63
C ASP A 163 13.75 -24.75 -7.01
N ARG A 164 13.29 -23.50 -7.15
CA ARG A 164 14.14 -22.32 -7.43
C ARG A 164 14.61 -21.62 -6.14
N GLY A 165 14.31 -22.16 -4.96
CA GLY A 165 14.71 -21.59 -3.67
C GLY A 165 13.77 -20.54 -3.11
N TYR A 166 12.53 -20.46 -3.60
CA TYR A 166 11.50 -19.65 -2.94
C TYR A 166 10.87 -20.40 -1.77
N VAL A 167 10.34 -19.65 -0.81
CA VAL A 167 9.44 -20.19 0.21
C VAL A 167 8.02 -19.74 -0.11
N THR A 168 7.11 -20.70 -0.25
CA THR A 168 5.75 -20.41 -0.71
C THR A 168 4.69 -20.69 0.35
N ALA A 169 3.61 -19.90 0.35
CA ALA A 169 2.48 -20.10 1.25
C ALA A 169 1.15 -19.84 0.52
N ALA A 170 0.27 -20.84 0.54
CA ALA A 170 -1.04 -20.79 -0.12
C ALA A 170 -2.14 -20.53 0.93
N ASP A 171 -3.12 -19.68 0.59
CA ASP A 171 -4.22 -19.31 1.50
C ASP A 171 -3.74 -18.82 2.88
N ALA A 172 -2.63 -18.10 2.89
CA ALA A 172 -1.96 -17.61 4.08
C ALA A 172 -2.80 -16.55 4.81
N GLY A 173 -2.91 -16.64 6.13
CA GLY A 173 -3.75 -15.80 7.00
C GLY A 173 -4.90 -15.04 6.31
N THR A 174 -4.93 -13.72 6.49
CA THR A 174 -5.87 -12.81 5.82
C THR A 174 -5.21 -11.57 5.23
N THR A 175 -4.02 -11.20 5.70
CA THR A 175 -3.27 -10.01 5.27
C THR A 175 -1.91 -10.40 4.70
N GLN A 176 -1.23 -9.45 4.04
CA GLN A 176 0.14 -9.68 3.55
C GLN A 176 1.14 -9.90 4.69
N SER A 177 0.93 -9.26 5.85
CA SER A 177 1.74 -9.50 7.04
C SER A 177 1.62 -10.96 7.49
N ASP A 178 0.40 -11.51 7.51
CA ASP A 178 0.20 -12.92 7.87
C ASP A 178 0.90 -13.86 6.88
N GLY A 179 0.85 -13.54 5.58
CA GLY A 179 1.55 -14.31 4.56
C GLY A 179 3.07 -14.30 4.71
N PHE A 180 3.63 -13.15 5.07
CA PHE A 180 5.05 -13.04 5.39
C PHE A 180 5.43 -13.84 6.64
N ASP A 181 4.61 -13.76 7.70
CA ASP A 181 4.82 -14.51 8.94
C ASP A 181 4.73 -16.03 8.70
N ASP A 182 3.78 -16.47 7.87
CA ASP A 182 3.63 -17.87 7.47
C ASP A 182 4.87 -18.37 6.69
N CYS A 183 5.36 -17.60 5.72
CA CYS A 183 6.61 -17.91 5.01
C CYS A 183 7.82 -17.94 5.97
N THR A 184 7.91 -17.00 6.90
CA THR A 184 8.98 -16.95 7.91
C THR A 184 8.92 -18.15 8.84
N ALA A 185 7.74 -18.58 9.25
CA ALA A 185 7.56 -19.80 10.03
C ALA A 185 8.01 -21.05 9.26
N ILE A 186 7.77 -21.11 7.95
CA ILE A 186 8.27 -22.19 7.08
C ILE A 186 9.80 -22.18 7.02
N VAL A 187 10.44 -21.01 6.86
CA VAL A 187 11.91 -20.87 6.91
C VAL A 187 12.46 -21.44 8.20
N HIS A 188 11.90 -21.04 9.35
CA HIS A 188 12.33 -21.53 10.65
C HIS A 188 12.12 -23.04 10.83
N ALA A 189 10.97 -23.57 10.40
CA ALA A 189 10.66 -24.99 10.49
C ALA A 189 11.57 -25.85 9.60
N ARG A 190 11.95 -25.35 8.41
CA ARG A 190 12.87 -26.02 7.49
C ARG A 190 14.35 -25.82 7.85
N GLY A 191 14.65 -24.86 8.73
CA GLY A 191 16.02 -24.54 9.16
C GLY A 191 16.86 -23.90 8.05
N LEU A 192 16.23 -23.18 7.12
CA LEU A 192 16.89 -22.58 5.96
C LEU A 192 17.68 -21.32 6.38
N GLY A 193 18.91 -21.19 5.87
CA GLY A 193 19.72 -20.00 6.01
C GLY A 193 19.31 -18.90 5.02
N ALA A 194 19.64 -17.65 5.37
CA ALA A 194 19.41 -16.45 4.56
C ALA A 194 19.94 -16.55 3.11
N THR A 195 21.04 -17.27 2.89
CA THR A 195 21.66 -17.45 1.57
C THR A 195 21.05 -18.57 0.74
N GLU A 196 20.14 -19.36 1.32
CA GLU A 196 19.47 -20.49 0.67
C GLU A 196 18.08 -20.10 0.14
N ILE A 197 17.63 -18.88 0.41
CA ILE A 197 16.31 -18.38 0.05
C ILE A 197 16.45 -17.29 -0.99
N VAL A 198 15.78 -17.46 -2.12
CA VAL A 198 15.66 -16.41 -3.16
C VAL A 198 14.62 -15.39 -2.76
N GLY A 199 13.48 -15.85 -2.24
CA GLY A 199 12.39 -14.97 -1.85
C GLY A 199 11.17 -15.71 -1.36
N PHE A 200 10.12 -14.96 -1.04
CA PHE A 200 8.81 -15.49 -0.70
C PHE A 200 7.84 -15.29 -1.87
N CYS A 201 6.89 -16.22 -2.01
CA CYS A 201 5.75 -16.05 -2.91
C CYS A 201 4.49 -16.63 -2.26
N PHE A 202 3.46 -15.83 -2.07
CA PHE A 202 2.25 -16.28 -1.39
C PHE A 202 0.99 -15.57 -1.87
N TYR A 203 -0.16 -16.14 -1.53
CA TYR A 203 -1.45 -15.45 -1.64
C TYR A 203 -2.26 -15.68 -0.38
N THR A 204 -3.08 -14.68 -0.02
CA THR A 204 -3.88 -14.73 1.20
C THR A 204 -5.24 -15.35 0.98
N ARG A 205 -5.95 -15.69 2.06
CA ARG A 205 -7.37 -16.08 1.98
C ARG A 205 -8.26 -14.98 1.37
N GLN A 206 -7.89 -13.72 1.53
CA GLN A 206 -8.60 -12.60 0.91
C GLN A 206 -8.34 -12.57 -0.60
N ASP A 207 -7.10 -12.80 -1.02
CA ASP A 207 -6.73 -12.91 -2.43
C ASP A 207 -7.46 -14.08 -3.10
N SER A 208 -7.52 -15.26 -2.47
CA SER A 208 -8.24 -16.41 -3.03
C SER A 208 -9.76 -16.20 -3.10
N SER A 209 -10.33 -15.51 -2.11
CA SER A 209 -11.74 -15.11 -2.14
C SER A 209 -12.03 -14.15 -3.28
N ARG A 210 -11.16 -13.16 -3.52
CA ARG A 210 -11.25 -12.24 -4.65
C ARG A 210 -11.06 -12.97 -5.97
N ALA A 211 -10.10 -13.90 -6.06
CA ALA A 211 -9.85 -14.69 -7.27
C ALA A 211 -11.05 -15.53 -7.68
N ARG A 212 -11.73 -16.16 -6.72
CA ARG A 212 -12.99 -16.88 -6.98
C ARG A 212 -14.08 -15.97 -7.55
N ALA A 213 -14.12 -14.70 -7.13
CA ALA A 213 -15.12 -13.73 -7.58
C ALA A 213 -14.79 -13.09 -8.93
N THR A 214 -13.51 -12.90 -9.24
CA THR A 214 -13.04 -12.08 -10.37
C THR A 214 -12.39 -12.87 -11.51
N GLY A 215 -11.88 -14.07 -11.21
CA GLY A 215 -11.06 -14.86 -12.14
C GLY A 215 -9.57 -14.55 -12.07
N HIS A 216 -9.11 -13.62 -11.24
CA HIS A 216 -7.71 -13.18 -11.18
C HIS A 216 -7.11 -13.38 -9.78
N LEU A 217 -5.90 -13.95 -9.70
CA LEU A 217 -5.19 -14.15 -8.45
C LEU A 217 -3.91 -13.31 -8.40
N ASP A 218 -3.82 -12.45 -7.39
CA ASP A 218 -2.61 -11.67 -7.13
C ASP A 218 -1.67 -12.47 -6.22
N LEU A 219 -0.39 -12.51 -6.61
CA LEU A 219 0.68 -13.19 -5.87
C LEU A 219 1.60 -12.16 -5.23
N ALA A 220 1.68 -12.16 -3.91
CA ALA A 220 2.67 -11.38 -3.18
C ALA A 220 4.06 -12.00 -3.35
N PHE A 221 5.08 -11.15 -3.41
CA PHE A 221 6.48 -11.58 -3.49
C PHE A 221 7.35 -10.74 -2.55
N TRP A 222 8.47 -11.32 -2.11
CA TRP A 222 9.47 -10.64 -1.29
C TRP A 222 10.85 -11.18 -1.64
N GLY A 223 11.88 -10.34 -1.77
CA GLY A 223 13.28 -10.74 -1.98
C GLY A 223 14.05 -10.97 -0.68
N ALA A 224 14.60 -12.16 -0.48
CA ALA A 224 15.39 -12.51 0.71
C ALA A 224 16.90 -12.26 0.46
N PRO A 225 17.72 -12.02 1.50
CA PRO A 225 17.39 -12.01 2.94
C PRO A 225 17.07 -10.65 3.55
N ASP A 226 17.39 -9.54 2.86
CA ASP A 226 17.35 -8.19 3.45
C ASP A 226 16.20 -7.33 2.92
N GLY A 227 15.39 -7.82 1.96
CA GLY A 227 14.26 -7.06 1.40
C GLY A 227 14.65 -5.83 0.57
N GLY A 228 15.90 -5.74 0.09
CA GLY A 228 16.32 -4.61 -0.74
C GLY A 228 15.54 -4.56 -2.06
N ALA A 229 15.17 -3.34 -2.51
CA ALA A 229 14.31 -3.13 -3.67
C ALA A 229 14.73 -3.90 -4.94
N ALA A 230 16.02 -3.94 -5.26
CA ALA A 230 16.53 -4.70 -6.40
C ALA A 230 16.29 -6.22 -6.27
N VAL A 231 16.53 -6.77 -5.07
CA VAL A 231 16.33 -8.20 -4.79
C VAL A 231 14.84 -8.54 -4.77
N MET A 232 14.00 -7.63 -4.27
CA MET A 232 12.54 -7.79 -4.33
C MET A 232 12.05 -7.84 -5.78
N LEU A 233 12.52 -6.92 -6.64
CA LEU A 233 12.16 -6.91 -8.06
C LEU A 233 12.64 -8.17 -8.79
N GLU A 234 13.85 -8.64 -8.52
CA GLU A 234 14.36 -9.92 -9.04
C GLU A 234 13.46 -11.09 -8.61
N ALA A 235 13.05 -11.11 -7.34
CA ALA A 235 12.13 -12.13 -6.84
C ALA A 235 10.77 -12.06 -7.55
N GLY A 236 10.21 -10.87 -7.77
CA GLY A 236 8.97 -10.66 -8.53
C GLY A 236 9.07 -11.14 -9.98
N HIS A 237 10.17 -10.83 -10.67
CA HIS A 237 10.42 -11.33 -12.04
C HIS A 237 10.49 -12.87 -12.08
N GLY A 238 11.09 -13.50 -11.07
CA GLY A 238 11.12 -14.96 -10.99
C GLY A 238 9.74 -15.59 -10.77
N VAL A 239 8.85 -14.93 -10.00
CA VAL A 239 7.44 -15.33 -9.85
C VAL A 239 6.72 -15.24 -11.20
N VAL A 240 6.85 -14.11 -11.91
CA VAL A 240 6.24 -13.93 -13.24
C VAL A 240 6.72 -14.99 -14.23
N ALA A 241 8.03 -15.29 -14.24
CA ALA A 241 8.59 -16.32 -15.10
C ALA A 241 7.98 -17.71 -14.80
N ALA A 242 7.89 -18.09 -13.52
CA ALA A 242 7.29 -19.38 -13.14
C ALA A 242 5.81 -19.48 -13.54
N CYS A 243 5.03 -18.41 -13.37
CA CYS A 243 3.64 -18.36 -13.81
C CYS A 243 3.50 -18.49 -15.33
N ALA A 244 4.33 -17.77 -16.11
CA ALA A 244 4.31 -17.83 -17.56
C ALA A 244 4.73 -19.21 -18.09
N GLU A 245 5.74 -19.85 -17.48
CA GLU A 245 6.15 -21.22 -17.80
C GLU A 245 5.06 -22.25 -17.50
N ALA A 246 4.25 -22.01 -16.47
CA ALA A 246 3.05 -22.79 -16.17
C ALA A 246 1.86 -22.51 -17.11
N GLY A 247 2.03 -21.58 -18.06
CA GLY A 247 1.04 -21.27 -19.10
C GLY A 247 -0.02 -20.25 -18.69
N PHE A 248 0.20 -19.50 -17.61
CA PHE A 248 -0.67 -18.40 -17.22
C PHE A 248 -0.38 -17.15 -18.05
N ASP A 249 -1.45 -16.40 -18.34
CA ASP A 249 -1.32 -14.99 -18.68
C ASP A 249 -1.08 -14.20 -17.38
N VAL A 250 0.00 -13.42 -17.35
CA VAL A 250 0.48 -12.74 -16.14
C VAL A 250 0.52 -11.25 -16.40
N GLU A 251 -0.23 -10.50 -15.61
CA GLU A 251 -0.22 -9.04 -15.61
C GLU A 251 0.66 -8.54 -14.45
N TRP A 252 1.72 -7.81 -14.77
CA TRP A 252 2.54 -7.11 -13.79
C TRP A 252 3.24 -5.92 -14.45
N ASP A 253 3.27 -4.76 -13.79
CA ASP A 253 3.93 -3.56 -14.31
C ASP A 253 5.45 -3.53 -14.02
N GLY A 254 5.96 -4.53 -13.29
CA GLY A 254 7.37 -4.61 -12.92
C GLY A 254 7.77 -3.72 -11.74
N SER A 255 6.80 -3.18 -11.00
CA SER A 255 7.03 -2.34 -9.82
C SER A 255 6.84 -3.10 -8.50
N LEU A 256 7.35 -2.53 -7.41
CA LEU A 256 7.13 -3.02 -6.04
C LEU A 256 5.77 -2.58 -5.46
N SER A 257 5.12 -1.58 -6.08
CA SER A 257 3.81 -1.10 -5.67
C SER A 257 2.66 -1.92 -6.27
N SER A 258 2.96 -2.84 -7.21
CA SER A 258 1.99 -3.78 -7.77
C SER A 258 2.44 -5.24 -7.61
N ARG A 259 1.47 -6.16 -7.66
CA ARG A 259 1.70 -7.61 -7.55
C ARG A 259 1.42 -8.28 -8.89
N PRO A 260 2.18 -9.32 -9.28
CA PRO A 260 1.80 -10.19 -10.39
C PRO A 260 0.40 -10.75 -10.20
N SER A 261 -0.45 -10.55 -11.21
CA SER A 261 -1.81 -11.09 -11.25
C SER A 261 -1.91 -12.14 -12.35
N ILE A 262 -2.40 -13.34 -12.02
CA ILE A 262 -2.58 -14.42 -12.99
C ILE A 262 -4.06 -14.61 -13.33
N ASN A 263 -4.36 -14.77 -14.62
CA ASN A 263 -5.71 -15.09 -15.09
C ASN A 263 -6.00 -16.59 -14.89
N LEU A 264 -6.98 -16.91 -14.03
CA LEU A 264 -7.40 -18.27 -13.72
C LEU A 264 -8.54 -18.78 -14.61
N LEU A 265 -9.05 -17.94 -15.53
CA LEU A 265 -10.13 -18.34 -16.41
C LEU A 265 -9.61 -19.28 -17.52
N PRO A 266 -10.39 -20.30 -17.90
CA PRO A 266 -10.00 -21.17 -19.00
C PRO A 266 -9.82 -20.37 -20.30
N ALA A 267 -8.79 -20.72 -21.09
CA ALA A 267 -8.66 -20.21 -22.45
C ALA A 267 -9.94 -20.52 -23.26
N SER A 268 -10.43 -19.50 -23.98
CA SER A 268 -11.66 -19.56 -24.79
C SER A 268 -11.50 -20.38 -26.06
#